data_AF-A0A811V7D9-F1
#
_entry.id   AF-A0A811V7D9-F1
#
_cell.length_a   1.000
_cell.length_b   1.000
_cell.length_c   1.000
_cell.angle_alpha   90.00
_cell.angle_beta   90.00
_cell.angle_gamma   90.00
#
_symmetry.space_group_name_H-M   'P 1'
#
loop_
_entity.id
_entity.type
_entity.pdbx_description
1 polymer ?
#
loop_
_entity_poly.entity_id
_entity_poly.type
_entity_poly.pdbx_seq_one_letter_code
_entity_poly.pdbx_strand_id
1 'polypeptide(L)'
;MCGGRLLEVPCSRLGHLYRVANSQVKYTNRTEDFQSKNYKRVASVWMDDYQEILYKHNPELIKIDVWFLDTIAPDLLLRYPTVVPPDYAFGAIQALAAPQLGWQHWKKTQNDRKSNYDPVQVILKATAASQDWHLTFHRDLRQGDENCLDVQDTTLRLGPCQNQGGNQFWYYDQRQSY
;
A
#
# COMPACT_ATOMS: atom_id res chain seq x y z
N MET A 1 -15.53 1.91 -23.51
CA MET A 1 -15.60 0.43 -23.63
C MET A 1 -15.96 0.03 -25.08
N CYS A 2 -15.14 0.41 -26.07
CA CYS A 2 -15.62 0.58 -27.46
C CYS A 2 -15.28 -0.59 -28.40
N GLY A 3 -15.46 -1.83 -27.96
CA GLY A 3 -15.26 -3.05 -28.78
C GLY A 3 -13.80 -3.45 -29.09
N GLY A 4 -12.82 -2.60 -28.78
CA GLY A 4 -11.39 -2.94 -28.89
C GLY A 4 -10.88 -3.90 -27.79
N ARG A 5 -9.64 -4.37 -27.94
CA ARG A 5 -8.94 -5.23 -26.95
C ARG A 5 -7.55 -4.66 -26.67
N LEU A 6 -7.08 -4.82 -25.43
CA LEU A 6 -5.71 -4.54 -25.02
C LEU A 6 -5.01 -5.88 -24.73
N LEU A 7 -3.78 -6.05 -25.21
CA LEU A 7 -3.02 -7.29 -25.06
C LEU A 7 -1.56 -6.96 -24.68
N GLU A 8 -1.07 -7.59 -23.62
CA GLU A 8 0.37 -7.71 -23.39
C GLU A 8 0.92 -8.87 -24.22
N VAL A 9 2.06 -8.69 -24.88
CA VAL A 9 2.62 -9.66 -25.85
C VAL A 9 3.99 -10.12 -25.36
N PRO A 10 4.11 -11.26 -24.64
CA PRO A 10 5.36 -11.65 -23.95
C PRO A 10 6.59 -11.88 -24.85
N CYS A 11 6.36 -12.06 -26.15
CA CYS A 11 7.40 -12.20 -27.18
C CYS A 11 7.94 -10.87 -27.71
N SER A 12 7.26 -9.75 -27.45
CA SER A 12 7.70 -8.40 -27.79
C SER A 12 8.18 -7.69 -26.52
N ARG A 13 9.46 -7.33 -26.46
CA ARG A 13 10.09 -6.79 -25.24
C ARG A 13 10.86 -5.51 -25.55
N LEU A 14 10.65 -4.49 -24.71
CA LEU A 14 11.34 -3.21 -24.77
C LEU A 14 11.84 -2.86 -23.37
N GLY A 15 13.06 -2.32 -23.27
CA GLY A 15 13.60 -1.80 -22.01
C GLY A 15 13.17 -0.35 -21.79
N HIS A 16 12.63 -0.03 -20.61
CA HIS A 16 12.30 1.32 -20.20
C HIS A 16 13.24 1.79 -19.08
N LEU A 17 13.90 2.94 -19.28
CA LEU A 17 14.76 3.54 -18.26
C LEU A 17 13.93 4.41 -17.31
N TYR A 18 13.66 3.90 -16.12
CA TYR A 18 13.00 4.65 -15.05
C TYR A 18 13.88 5.78 -14.53
N ARG A 19 13.24 6.89 -14.14
CA ARG A 19 13.92 8.08 -13.62
C ARG A 19 14.31 7.88 -12.16
N VAL A 20 15.51 8.33 -11.80
CA VAL A 20 15.96 8.40 -10.40
C VAL A 20 15.26 9.53 -9.65
N ALA A 21 15.03 9.37 -8.35
CA ALA A 21 14.16 10.26 -7.55
C ALA A 21 14.59 11.75 -7.50
N ASN A 22 15.85 12.06 -7.82
CA ASN A 22 16.39 13.42 -7.94
C ASN A 22 16.30 14.02 -9.36
N SER A 23 15.63 13.33 -10.30
CA SER A 23 15.43 13.81 -11.68
C SER A 23 14.46 14.98 -11.75
N GLN A 24 14.94 16.21 -11.62
CA GLN A 24 14.12 17.41 -11.79
C GLN A 24 13.90 17.72 -13.28
N VAL A 25 12.67 17.56 -13.77
CA VAL A 25 12.26 18.02 -15.11
C VAL A 25 11.14 19.03 -14.96
N LYS A 26 11.43 20.30 -15.29
CA LYS A 26 10.44 21.38 -15.32
C LYS A 26 9.76 21.40 -16.68
N TYR A 27 8.54 20.90 -16.74
CA TYR A 27 7.73 20.88 -17.96
C TYR A 27 7.04 22.20 -18.25
N THR A 28 6.61 22.93 -17.20
CA THR A 28 6.00 24.26 -17.31
C THR A 28 6.38 25.11 -16.09
N ASN A 29 6.19 26.43 -16.19
CA ASN A 29 6.30 27.36 -15.05
C ASN A 29 5.00 27.49 -14.24
N ARG A 30 3.96 26.71 -14.54
CA ARG A 30 2.69 26.74 -13.81
C ARG A 30 2.75 25.79 -12.61
N THR A 31 2.21 26.24 -11.48
CA THR A 31 2.14 25.51 -10.21
C THR A 31 0.82 24.76 -10.00
N GLU A 32 -0.06 24.74 -11.00
CA GLU A 32 -1.33 24.02 -10.95
C GLU A 32 -1.11 22.50 -10.91
N ASP A 33 -1.92 21.77 -10.15
CA ASP A 33 -1.96 20.31 -10.22
C ASP A 33 -2.63 19.84 -11.53
N PHE A 34 -1.81 19.63 -12.55
CA PHE A 34 -2.26 19.04 -13.82
C PHE A 34 -2.55 17.55 -13.72
N GLN A 35 -1.96 16.83 -12.76
CA GLN A 35 -2.10 15.39 -12.64
C GLN A 35 -3.51 15.04 -12.16
N SER A 36 -3.98 15.66 -11.08
CA SER A 36 -5.37 15.49 -10.59
C SER A 36 -6.39 15.98 -11.61
N LYS A 37 -6.12 17.08 -12.34
CA LYS A 37 -6.99 17.54 -13.44
C LYS A 37 -7.08 16.52 -14.57
N ASN A 38 -5.97 15.86 -14.94
CA ASN A 38 -5.97 14.83 -15.97
C ASN A 38 -6.68 13.56 -15.50
N TYR A 39 -6.48 13.13 -14.25
CA TYR A 39 -7.20 12.00 -13.67
C TYR A 39 -8.71 12.27 -13.61
N LYS A 40 -9.14 13.46 -13.15
CA LYS A 40 -10.55 13.88 -13.20
C LYS A 40 -11.15 13.76 -14.61
N ARG A 41 -10.42 14.21 -15.64
CA ARG A 41 -10.86 14.13 -17.05
C ARG A 41 -10.96 12.72 -17.62
N VAL A 42 -10.10 11.80 -17.17
CA VAL A 42 -10.20 10.38 -17.55
C VAL A 42 -11.36 9.73 -16.80
N ALA A 43 -11.46 9.98 -15.50
CA ALA A 43 -12.51 9.40 -14.66
C ALA A 43 -13.92 9.82 -15.12
N SER A 44 -14.13 11.12 -15.39
CA SER A 44 -15.43 11.67 -15.82
C SER A 44 -15.86 11.34 -17.26
N VAL A 45 -15.15 10.45 -17.95
CA VAL A 45 -15.44 10.01 -19.32
C VAL A 45 -15.37 8.48 -19.46
N TRP A 46 -14.64 7.79 -18.58
CA TRP A 46 -14.35 6.37 -18.70
C TRP A 46 -14.50 5.54 -17.41
N MET A 47 -14.61 6.16 -16.23
CA MET A 47 -14.65 5.44 -14.93
C MET A 47 -15.93 5.65 -14.13
N ASP A 48 -16.71 6.66 -14.48
CA ASP A 48 -18.14 6.74 -14.21
C ASP A 48 -18.49 6.59 -12.69
N ASP A 49 -19.17 5.53 -12.21
CA ASP A 49 -19.65 5.39 -10.80
C ASP A 49 -18.50 5.01 -9.88
N TYR A 50 -17.53 4.29 -10.43
CA TYR A 50 -16.28 3.99 -9.74
C TYR A 50 -15.44 5.24 -9.45
N GLN A 51 -15.75 6.36 -10.11
CA GLN A 51 -15.18 7.64 -9.72
C GLN A 51 -15.51 7.96 -8.26
N GLU A 52 -16.71 7.62 -7.74
CA GLU A 52 -17.07 7.83 -6.32
C GLU A 52 -16.15 7.09 -5.32
N ILE A 53 -15.46 6.02 -5.72
CA ILE A 53 -14.50 5.29 -4.87
C ILE A 53 -13.14 5.98 -4.89
N LEU A 54 -12.70 6.40 -6.08
CA LEU A 54 -11.54 7.27 -6.26
C LEU A 54 -11.72 8.59 -5.49
N TYR A 55 -12.97 9.04 -5.33
CA TYR A 55 -13.35 10.27 -4.65
C TYR A 55 -13.81 10.10 -3.21
N LYS A 56 -14.13 8.90 -2.71
CA LYS A 56 -14.14 8.62 -1.27
C LYS A 56 -12.76 8.85 -0.63
N HIS A 57 -11.70 8.63 -1.41
CA HIS A 57 -10.33 9.03 -1.04
C HIS A 57 -9.98 10.48 -1.44
N ASN A 58 -10.81 11.19 -2.23
CA ASN A 58 -10.61 12.58 -2.70
C ASN A 58 -11.96 13.30 -2.97
N PRO A 59 -12.61 13.92 -1.95
CA PRO A 59 -14.07 14.16 -1.87
C PRO A 59 -14.86 14.97 -2.92
N GLU A 60 -14.34 15.38 -4.08
CA GLU A 60 -14.95 16.49 -4.87
C GLU A 60 -15.85 16.13 -6.08
N LEU A 61 -16.09 14.86 -6.44
CA LEU A 61 -16.46 14.44 -7.83
C LEU A 61 -17.39 13.15 -7.89
N ILE A 62 -18.22 12.89 -8.95
CA ILE A 62 -19.47 12.00 -8.90
C ILE A 62 -19.97 11.31 -10.27
N LYS A 63 -20.26 9.95 -10.31
CA LYS A 63 -21.19 8.99 -11.10
C LYS A 63 -21.28 8.56 -12.63
N ILE A 64 -21.35 7.20 -12.95
CA ILE A 64 -22.17 6.20 -13.81
C ILE A 64 -21.54 4.75 -14.09
N ASP A 65 -22.29 3.62 -14.08
CA ASP A 65 -22.01 2.24 -14.67
C ASP A 65 -20.93 1.27 -14.06
N VAL A 66 -21.16 -0.05 -14.20
CA VAL A 66 -20.56 -1.18 -13.46
C VAL A 66 -19.81 -2.21 -14.33
N TRP A 67 -20.18 -2.38 -15.61
CA TRP A 67 -19.81 -3.56 -16.44
C TRP A 67 -18.30 -3.86 -16.60
N PHE A 68 -17.46 -2.83 -16.73
CA PHE A 68 -16.04 -3.00 -17.07
C PHE A 68 -15.24 -3.70 -15.97
N LEU A 69 -15.54 -3.41 -14.71
CA LEU A 69 -14.84 -4.01 -13.58
C LEU A 69 -15.28 -5.44 -13.37
N ASP A 70 -16.57 -5.75 -13.51
CA ASP A 70 -17.08 -7.12 -13.42
C ASP A 70 -16.55 -8.03 -14.54
N THR A 71 -16.34 -7.48 -15.76
CA THR A 71 -16.06 -8.29 -16.96
C THR A 71 -14.60 -8.28 -17.42
N ILE A 72 -13.92 -7.13 -17.33
CA ILE A 72 -12.58 -6.92 -17.93
C ILE A 72 -11.48 -6.87 -16.88
N ALA A 73 -11.76 -6.35 -15.68
CA ALA A 73 -10.80 -6.22 -14.58
C ALA A 73 -11.34 -6.69 -13.20
N PRO A 74 -11.93 -7.91 -13.09
CA PRO A 74 -12.54 -8.38 -11.84
C PRO A 74 -11.52 -8.65 -10.73
N ASP A 75 -10.28 -8.98 -11.11
CA ASP A 75 -9.14 -9.14 -10.21
C ASP A 75 -8.71 -7.83 -9.53
N LEU A 76 -8.96 -6.68 -10.18
CA LEU A 76 -8.66 -5.37 -9.62
C LEU A 76 -9.40 -5.14 -8.30
N LEU A 77 -10.64 -5.60 -8.16
CA LEU A 77 -11.45 -5.42 -6.94
C LEU A 77 -11.04 -6.39 -5.82
N LEU A 78 -10.49 -7.56 -6.15
CA LEU A 78 -9.87 -8.46 -5.18
C LEU A 78 -8.58 -7.86 -4.59
N ARG A 79 -7.90 -7.01 -5.38
CA ARG A 79 -6.63 -6.38 -5.04
C ARG A 79 -6.78 -5.00 -4.39
N TYR A 80 -7.75 -4.22 -4.82
CA TYR A 80 -8.02 -2.85 -4.38
C TYR A 80 -9.53 -2.67 -4.17
N PRO A 81 -10.07 -3.23 -3.07
CA PRO A 81 -11.51 -3.26 -2.83
C PRO A 81 -12.07 -1.84 -2.60
N THR A 82 -13.30 -1.63 -3.07
CA THR A 82 -14.05 -0.36 -2.99
C THR A 82 -14.39 0.06 -1.57
N VAL A 83 -14.49 -0.93 -0.68
CA VAL A 83 -14.63 -0.80 0.76
C VAL A 83 -13.54 -1.66 1.34
N VAL A 84 -12.53 -1.03 1.92
CA VAL A 84 -11.42 -1.71 2.59
C VAL A 84 -11.99 -2.58 3.72
N PRO A 85 -11.79 -3.91 3.72
CA PRO A 85 -12.21 -4.77 4.82
C PRO A 85 -11.46 -4.38 6.11
N PRO A 86 -12.06 -4.58 7.29
CA PRO A 86 -11.38 -4.31 8.55
C PRO A 86 -10.16 -5.22 8.72
N ASP A 87 -9.14 -4.69 9.40
CA ASP A 87 -7.94 -5.45 9.77
C ASP A 87 -8.30 -6.63 10.69
N TYR A 88 -7.56 -7.74 10.58
CA TYR A 88 -7.76 -8.93 11.42
C TYR A 88 -7.38 -8.70 12.89
N ALA A 89 -6.42 -7.80 13.12
CA ALA A 89 -6.01 -7.35 14.45
C ALA A 89 -5.29 -5.99 14.32
N PHE A 90 -5.36 -5.18 15.37
CA PHE A 90 -4.58 -3.94 15.49
C PHE A 90 -4.14 -3.73 16.95
N GLY A 91 -3.09 -2.94 17.17
CA GLY A 91 -2.59 -2.58 18.51
C GLY A 91 -1.09 -2.84 18.69
N ALA A 92 -0.69 -3.13 19.94
CA ALA A 92 0.70 -3.38 20.28
C ALA A 92 1.10 -4.85 20.10
N ILE A 93 2.26 -5.10 19.49
CA ILE A 93 2.88 -6.43 19.48
C ILE A 93 3.81 -6.53 20.71
N GLN A 94 3.47 -7.44 21.63
CA GLN A 94 4.19 -7.65 22.88
C GLN A 94 4.46 -9.14 23.10
N ALA A 95 5.63 -9.47 23.63
CA ALA A 95 5.96 -10.84 24.00
C ALA A 95 5.38 -11.15 25.38
N LEU A 96 4.62 -12.25 25.52
CA LEU A 96 4.03 -12.66 26.80
C LEU A 96 5.07 -12.84 27.92
N ALA A 97 6.29 -13.30 27.57
CA ALA A 97 7.40 -13.46 28.51
C ALA A 97 8.09 -12.14 28.91
N ALA A 98 7.82 -11.03 28.22
CA ALA A 98 8.38 -9.72 28.52
C ALA A 98 7.40 -8.58 28.10
N PRO A 99 6.24 -8.41 28.77
CA PRO A 99 5.21 -7.44 28.37
C PRO A 99 5.67 -5.98 28.40
N GLN A 100 6.75 -5.67 29.11
CA GLN A 100 7.41 -4.36 29.10
C GLN A 100 8.06 -4.02 27.73
N LEU A 101 8.32 -5.02 26.89
CA LEU A 101 8.90 -4.85 25.56
C LEU A 101 7.81 -4.64 24.51
N GLY A 102 8.00 -3.64 23.65
CA GLY A 102 7.15 -3.37 22.48
C GLY A 102 7.97 -3.29 21.20
N TRP A 103 7.32 -3.50 20.06
CA TRP A 103 7.96 -3.41 18.73
C TRP A 103 7.73 -2.03 18.10
N GLN A 104 8.77 -1.44 17.51
CA GLN A 104 8.66 -0.15 16.84
C GLN A 104 9.57 -0.04 15.61
N HIS A 105 9.07 0.59 14.56
CA HIS A 105 9.81 1.08 13.40
C HIS A 105 10.88 2.09 13.84
N TRP A 106 12.10 1.85 13.41
CA TRP A 106 13.17 2.84 13.48
C TRP A 106 12.87 4.03 12.56
N LYS A 107 12.63 5.20 13.14
CA LYS A 107 12.53 6.45 12.37
C LYS A 107 13.91 6.88 11.90
N LYS A 108 14.17 6.77 10.59
CA LYS A 108 15.39 7.29 9.96
C LYS A 108 15.64 8.76 10.32
N THR A 109 16.88 9.08 10.65
CA THR A 109 17.41 10.44 10.80
C THR A 109 17.93 10.98 9.47
N GLN A 110 18.21 12.29 9.38
CA GLN A 110 18.76 12.89 8.14
C GLN A 110 20.14 12.34 7.73
N ASN A 111 20.87 11.71 8.67
CA ASN A 111 22.17 11.10 8.40
C ASN A 111 22.10 9.63 8.00
N ASP A 112 20.93 8.98 8.12
CA ASP A 112 20.79 7.57 7.76
C ASP A 112 20.85 7.38 6.25
N ARG A 113 21.55 6.33 5.81
CA ARG A 113 21.59 5.96 4.38
C ARG A 113 20.17 5.65 3.91
N LYS A 114 19.81 6.14 2.72
CA LYS A 114 18.56 5.76 2.05
C LYS A 114 18.57 4.25 1.77
N SER A 115 17.86 3.52 2.61
CA SER A 115 17.53 2.10 2.45
C SER A 115 16.04 1.96 2.17
N ASN A 116 15.69 1.03 1.28
CA ASN A 116 14.30 0.62 1.07
C ASN A 116 13.77 -0.24 2.24
N TYR A 117 14.66 -0.76 3.09
CA TYR A 117 14.30 -1.58 4.24
C TYR A 117 14.84 -0.96 5.55
N ASP A 118 13.99 -0.87 6.55
CA ASP A 118 14.29 -0.38 7.90
C ASP A 118 14.33 -1.51 8.93
N PRO A 119 15.18 -1.41 9.96
CA PRO A 119 15.18 -2.37 11.06
C PRO A 119 13.94 -2.17 11.94
N VAL A 120 13.34 -3.28 12.36
CA VAL A 120 12.40 -3.30 13.49
C VAL A 120 13.20 -3.30 14.78
N GLN A 121 12.76 -2.49 15.76
CA GLN A 121 13.40 -2.42 17.07
C GLN A 121 12.47 -2.88 18.18
N VAL A 122 13.07 -3.51 19.19
CA VAL A 122 12.41 -3.85 20.44
C VAL A 122 12.77 -2.78 21.47
N ILE A 123 11.76 -2.10 22.01
CA ILE A 123 11.93 -0.99 22.95
C ILE A 123 11.42 -1.36 24.35
N LEU A 124 12.06 -0.82 25.39
CA LEU A 124 11.80 -1.11 26.81
C LEU A 124 10.53 -0.47 27.39
N LYS A 125 9.83 0.37 26.62
CA LYS A 125 8.62 1.05 27.06
C LYS A 125 7.76 1.38 25.85
N ALA A 126 6.53 0.86 25.83
CA ALA A 126 5.59 1.15 24.75
C ALA A 126 5.34 2.66 24.63
N THR A 127 5.67 3.22 23.47
CA THR A 127 5.25 4.55 23.02
C THR A 127 3.95 4.41 22.22
N ALA A 128 3.18 5.50 22.08
CA ALA A 128 1.98 5.48 21.22
C ALA A 128 2.27 4.96 19.80
N ALA A 129 3.45 5.29 19.24
CA ALA A 129 3.87 4.76 17.94
C ALA A 129 4.08 3.24 17.95
N SER A 130 4.68 2.67 18.99
CA SER A 130 4.87 1.21 19.12
C SER A 130 3.57 0.40 19.30
N GLN A 131 2.45 1.07 19.52
CA GLN A 131 1.12 0.48 19.71
C GLN A 131 0.26 0.52 18.43
N ASP A 132 0.84 0.96 17.31
CA ASP A 132 0.15 1.24 16.04
C ASP A 132 0.46 0.17 14.97
N TRP A 133 0.37 -1.12 15.34
CA TRP A 133 0.51 -2.22 14.37
C TRP A 133 -0.84 -2.69 13.85
N HIS A 134 -0.88 -3.05 12.58
CA HIS A 134 -2.08 -3.49 11.87
C HIS A 134 -1.79 -4.79 11.10
N LEU A 135 -2.54 -5.86 11.40
CA LEU A 135 -2.57 -7.10 10.61
C LEU A 135 -3.71 -7.00 9.60
N THR A 136 -3.37 -6.62 8.37
CA THR A 136 -4.34 -6.09 7.42
C THR A 136 -5.13 -7.16 6.70
N PHE A 137 -6.20 -6.77 6.01
CA PHE A 137 -6.96 -7.68 5.14
C PHE A 137 -6.10 -8.32 4.03
N HIS A 138 -4.96 -7.71 3.64
CA HIS A 138 -3.99 -8.29 2.70
C HIS A 138 -3.11 -9.38 3.30
N ARG A 139 -3.25 -9.68 4.61
CA ARG A 139 -2.37 -10.59 5.38
C ARG A 139 -0.93 -10.08 5.48
N ASP A 140 -0.71 -8.78 5.37
CA ASP A 140 0.55 -8.14 5.75
C ASP A 140 0.44 -7.50 7.15
N LEU A 141 1.59 -7.22 7.76
CA LEU A 141 1.68 -6.62 9.09
C LEU A 141 2.44 -5.29 8.95
N ARG A 142 1.77 -4.16 9.19
CA ARG A 142 2.32 -2.81 8.98
C ARG A 142 2.24 -1.95 10.24
N GLN A 143 3.04 -0.88 10.26
CA GLN A 143 3.03 0.14 11.30
C GLN A 143 2.78 1.50 10.63
N GLY A 144 1.59 2.06 10.81
CA GLY A 144 1.02 3.02 9.86
C GLY A 144 0.85 2.43 8.45
N ASP A 145 0.71 3.29 7.43
CA ASP A 145 0.31 2.88 6.07
C ASP A 145 1.45 2.56 5.08
N GLU A 146 2.71 2.91 5.38
CA GLU A 146 3.77 2.98 4.35
C GLU A 146 4.63 1.72 4.18
N ASN A 147 4.87 0.94 5.23
CA ASN A 147 5.80 -0.21 5.17
C ASN A 147 5.25 -1.45 5.87
N CYS A 148 5.50 -2.60 5.26
CA CYS A 148 5.09 -3.92 5.72
C CYS A 148 6.28 -4.72 6.27
N LEU A 149 6.00 -5.57 7.25
CA LEU A 149 6.96 -6.46 7.89
C LEU A 149 7.34 -7.60 6.95
N ASP A 150 8.63 -7.73 6.72
CA ASP A 150 9.28 -8.55 5.71
C ASP A 150 10.35 -9.42 6.39
N VAL A 151 10.29 -10.73 6.13
CA VAL A 151 11.30 -11.69 6.62
C VAL A 151 12.42 -11.79 5.58
N GLN A 152 13.64 -11.41 5.98
CA GLN A 152 14.86 -11.56 5.18
C GLN A 152 15.82 -12.50 5.90
N ASP A 153 15.97 -13.71 5.35
CA ASP A 153 16.66 -14.86 5.93
C ASP A 153 16.12 -15.23 7.32
N THR A 154 16.70 -14.64 8.37
CA THR A 154 16.30 -14.81 9.78
C THR A 154 16.02 -13.48 10.48
N THR A 155 15.98 -12.37 9.74
CA THR A 155 15.85 -11.01 10.25
C THR A 155 14.55 -10.36 9.81
N LEU A 156 13.98 -9.53 10.69
CA LEU A 156 12.72 -8.82 10.44
C LEU A 156 13.01 -7.36 10.08
N ARG A 157 12.42 -6.91 8.98
CA ARG A 157 12.59 -5.56 8.44
C ARG A 157 11.26 -5.00 7.98
N LEU A 158 11.14 -3.68 7.97
CA LEU A 158 10.01 -2.98 7.35
C LEU A 158 10.43 -2.52 5.95
N GLY A 159 9.65 -2.83 4.93
CA GLY A 159 9.90 -2.38 3.56
C GLY A 159 8.62 -2.19 2.76
N PRO A 160 8.71 -1.94 1.44
CA PRO A 160 7.54 -1.67 0.62
C PRO A 160 6.54 -2.82 0.67
N CYS A 161 5.28 -2.51 0.93
CA CYS A 161 4.18 -3.47 0.91
C CYS A 161 3.99 -4.02 -0.51
N GLN A 162 4.18 -5.32 -0.67
CA GLN A 162 4.04 -6.02 -1.96
C GLN A 162 2.60 -6.49 -2.18
N ASN A 163 1.83 -6.68 -1.11
CA ASN A 163 0.48 -7.29 -1.03
C ASN A 163 0.36 -8.65 -1.76
N GLN A 164 1.48 -9.31 -2.12
CA GLN A 164 1.52 -10.61 -2.83
C GLN A 164 1.63 -11.81 -1.86
N GLY A 165 1.69 -11.56 -0.55
CA GLY A 165 2.02 -12.57 0.44
C GLY A 165 3.52 -12.90 0.45
N GLY A 166 3.86 -14.19 0.50
CA GLY A 166 5.26 -14.64 0.55
C GLY A 166 5.93 -14.30 1.88
N ASN A 167 7.11 -13.67 1.82
CA ASN A 167 7.87 -13.25 3.00
C ASN A 167 7.25 -12.08 3.78
N GLN A 168 6.16 -11.49 3.26
CA GLN A 168 5.32 -10.49 3.93
C GLN A 168 3.95 -11.05 4.37
N PHE A 169 3.72 -12.36 4.28
CA PHE A 169 2.47 -12.99 4.74
C PHE A 169 2.51 -13.30 6.23
N TRP A 170 1.51 -12.82 6.96
CA TRP A 170 1.35 -12.99 8.41
C TRP A 170 -0.01 -13.57 8.76
N TYR A 171 -0.02 -14.43 9.78
CA TYR A 171 -1.22 -15.05 10.34
C TYR A 171 -1.15 -15.03 11.87
N TYR A 172 -2.26 -14.72 12.51
CA TYR A 172 -2.40 -14.68 13.96
C TYR A 172 -3.48 -15.68 14.41
N ASP A 173 -3.09 -16.67 15.22
CA ASP A 173 -4.01 -17.65 15.79
C ASP A 173 -4.50 -17.19 17.17
N GLN A 174 -5.72 -16.65 17.21
CA GLN A 174 -6.37 -16.22 18.45
C GLN A 174 -6.68 -17.38 19.41
N ARG A 175 -6.66 -18.64 18.96
CA ARG A 175 -7.01 -19.81 19.81
C ARG A 175 -5.88 -20.25 20.73
N GLN A 176 -4.67 -19.72 20.54
CA GLN A 176 -3.49 -19.99 21.37
C GLN A 176 -3.16 -18.84 22.34
N SER A 177 -4.01 -17.82 22.41
CA SER A 177 -3.95 -16.77 23.44
C SER A 177 -4.55 -17.31 24.75
N TYR A 178 -3.70 -17.89 25.60
CA TYR A 178 -4.01 -18.32 26.97
C TYR A 178 -4.14 -17.13 27.94
#